data_AF-A0A955U037-F1
#
_entry.id   AF-A0A955U037-F1
#
_cell.length_a   1.000
_cell.length_b   1.000
_cell.length_c   1.000
_cell.angle_alpha   90.00
_cell.angle_beta   90.00
_cell.angle_gamma   90.00
#
_symmetry.space_group_name_H-M   'P 1'
#
loop_
_entity.id
_entity.type
_entity.pdbx_description
1 polymer ?
#
loop_
_entity_poly.entity_id
_entity_poly.type
_entity_poly.pdbx_seq_one_letter_code
_entity_poly.pdbx_strand_id
1 'polypeptide(L)'
;MEGSTDLAILRAFAKILNHPVQEHLDKPFVHYVLNQPLRARDHFHGLREAKPDLVGMAIYDRLAQELLDDPYLKQRMWKKREIENYLCDRNVLIEWAGAKANDGPLFSTSWKSAMNDVIAELESALNTLGKPSPWSDDCKVTDDFLDPLFTKFFKQLNLQNLIRKSNYHELASFVRAEDIDREITETLDAIVDIANSARPSSGRRD
;
A
#
# COMPACT_ATOMS: atom_id res chain seq x y z
N MET A 1 10.38 1.07 -5.61
CA MET A 1 9.17 1.29 -4.78
C MET A 1 9.44 2.43 -3.83
N GLU A 2 8.41 3.05 -3.25
CA GLU A 2 8.62 4.17 -2.35
C GLU A 2 9.25 3.67 -1.04
N GLY A 3 8.57 2.76 -0.35
CA GLY A 3 8.97 2.24 0.93
C GLY A 3 8.68 0.75 1.09
N SER A 4 9.10 0.20 2.24
CA SER A 4 8.85 -1.20 2.59
C SER A 4 7.38 -1.52 2.85
N THR A 5 6.58 -0.51 3.21
CA THR A 5 5.14 -0.65 3.42
C THR A 5 4.43 -1.02 2.13
N ASP A 6 4.76 -0.40 1.00
CA ASP A 6 4.19 -0.72 -0.32
C ASP A 6 4.29 -2.22 -0.63
N LEU A 7 5.46 -2.83 -0.37
CA LEU A 7 5.69 -4.24 -0.65
C LEU A 7 4.85 -5.13 0.25
N ALA A 8 4.71 -4.76 1.52
CA ALA A 8 3.86 -5.48 2.45
C ALA A 8 2.38 -5.41 2.03
N ILE A 9 1.92 -4.25 1.55
CA ILE A 9 0.55 -4.06 1.06
C ILE A 9 0.30 -4.88 -0.21
N LEU A 10 1.20 -4.81 -1.21
CA LEU A 10 1.07 -5.61 -2.43
C LEU A 10 1.05 -7.11 -2.14
N ARG A 11 1.91 -7.59 -1.23
CA ARG A 11 1.88 -9.00 -0.77
C ARG A 11 0.56 -9.37 -0.10
N ALA A 12 0.03 -8.48 0.74
CA ALA A 12 -1.23 -8.73 1.43
C ALA A 12 -2.40 -8.83 0.44
N PHE A 13 -2.50 -7.92 -0.52
CA PHE A 13 -3.50 -8.00 -1.60
C PHE A 13 -3.31 -9.22 -2.48
N ALA A 14 -2.08 -9.54 -2.86
CA ALA A 14 -1.79 -10.74 -3.64
C ALA A 14 -2.27 -12.01 -2.94
N LYS A 15 -2.13 -12.09 -1.62
CA LYS A 15 -2.64 -13.21 -0.82
C LYS A 15 -4.16 -13.29 -0.82
N ILE A 16 -4.85 -12.16 -0.64
CA ILE A 16 -6.33 -12.11 -0.62
C ILE A 16 -6.91 -12.53 -1.96
N LEU A 17 -6.29 -12.06 -3.06
CA LEU A 17 -6.70 -12.39 -4.42
C LEU A 17 -6.26 -13.80 -4.87
N ASN A 18 -5.51 -14.54 -4.04
CA ASN A 18 -4.83 -15.77 -4.44
C ASN A 18 -4.05 -15.61 -5.77
N HIS A 19 -3.36 -14.46 -5.90
CA HIS A 19 -2.75 -14.02 -7.14
C HIS A 19 -1.40 -14.73 -7.38
N PRO A 20 -1.06 -15.13 -8.62
CA PRO A 20 0.21 -15.82 -8.93
C PRO A 20 1.46 -15.00 -8.62
N VAL A 21 1.35 -13.67 -8.60
CA VAL A 21 2.45 -12.75 -8.25
C VAL A 21 3.08 -13.02 -6.87
N GLN A 22 2.38 -13.73 -5.98
CA GLN A 22 2.91 -14.13 -4.67
C GLN A 22 4.29 -14.79 -4.79
N GLU A 23 4.49 -15.68 -5.77
CA GLU A 23 5.76 -16.39 -6.00
C GLU A 23 6.91 -15.42 -6.32
N HIS A 24 6.61 -14.31 -7.01
CA HIS A 24 7.58 -13.29 -7.39
C HIS A 24 7.81 -12.26 -6.28
N LEU A 25 6.80 -12.02 -5.44
CA LEU A 25 6.87 -11.07 -4.34
C LEU A 25 7.46 -11.67 -3.06
N ASP A 26 7.69 -12.98 -2.93
CA ASP A 26 8.28 -13.58 -1.72
C ASP A 26 9.74 -13.16 -1.46
N LYS A 27 10.57 -13.14 -2.51
CA LYS A 27 11.99 -12.72 -2.44
C LYS A 27 12.42 -11.83 -3.62
N PRO A 28 11.75 -10.67 -3.82
CA PRO A 28 12.07 -9.78 -4.91
C PRO A 28 13.38 -9.04 -4.62
N PHE A 29 14.14 -8.74 -5.66
CA PHE A 29 15.19 -7.74 -5.59
C PHE A 29 14.53 -6.36 -5.60
N VAL A 30 14.31 -5.77 -4.43
CA VAL A 30 13.64 -4.48 -4.28
C VAL A 30 14.63 -3.41 -3.85
N HIS A 31 14.62 -2.29 -4.57
CA HIS A 31 15.30 -1.07 -4.18
C HIS A 31 14.28 0.03 -3.89
N TYR A 32 14.39 0.65 -2.72
CA TYR A 32 13.52 1.73 -2.28
C TYR A 32 14.11 3.06 -2.71
N VAL A 33 13.39 3.75 -3.59
CA VAL A 33 13.82 4.99 -4.25
C VAL A 33 12.97 6.18 -3.83
N LEU A 34 12.06 5.98 -2.86
CA LEU A 34 10.99 6.92 -2.54
C LEU A 34 10.18 7.26 -3.81
N ASN A 35 9.57 8.44 -3.83
CA ASN A 35 8.85 8.99 -4.97
C ASN A 35 9.77 9.74 -5.96
N GLN A 36 10.92 9.16 -6.30
CA GLN A 36 11.94 9.80 -7.15
C GLN A 36 12.22 8.98 -8.42
N PRO A 37 11.50 9.23 -9.53
CA PRO A 37 11.67 8.46 -10.78
C PRO A 37 13.09 8.50 -11.36
N LEU A 38 13.78 9.65 -11.26
CA LEU A 38 15.15 9.76 -11.74
C LEU A 38 16.09 8.78 -11.03
N ARG A 39 15.99 8.66 -9.70
CA ARG A 39 16.80 7.71 -8.93
C ARG A 39 16.51 6.26 -9.29
N ALA A 40 15.24 5.94 -9.58
CA ALA A 40 14.86 4.61 -10.04
C ALA A 40 15.54 4.25 -11.36
N ARG A 41 15.53 5.18 -12.32
CA ARG A 41 16.16 5.02 -13.62
C ARG A 41 17.67 4.91 -13.51
N ASP A 42 18.31 5.80 -12.76
CA ASP A 42 19.77 5.79 -12.56
C ASP A 42 20.23 4.47 -11.93
N HIS A 43 19.53 4.00 -10.89
CA HIS A 43 19.83 2.72 -10.26
C HIS A 43 19.62 1.53 -11.23
N PHE A 44 18.51 1.50 -11.94
CA PHE A 44 18.17 0.42 -12.87
C PHE A 44 19.15 0.32 -14.03
N HIS A 45 19.46 1.44 -14.70
CA HIS A 45 20.41 1.45 -15.82
C HIS A 45 21.82 1.15 -15.35
N GLY A 46 22.22 1.58 -14.15
CA GLY A 46 23.48 1.17 -13.54
C GLY A 46 23.61 -0.35 -13.37
N LEU A 47 22.52 -1.06 -13.01
CA LEU A 47 22.51 -2.52 -12.95
C LEU A 47 22.54 -3.17 -14.34
N ARG A 48 21.95 -2.51 -15.35
CA ARG A 48 21.93 -3.02 -16.72
C ARG A 48 23.28 -3.04 -17.39
N GLU A 49 24.21 -2.20 -16.97
CA GLU A 49 25.62 -2.29 -17.40
C GLU A 49 26.22 -3.68 -17.09
N ALA A 50 25.82 -4.29 -15.96
CA ALA A 50 26.26 -5.63 -15.58
C ALA A 50 25.33 -6.75 -16.08
N LYS A 51 24.04 -6.48 -16.25
CA LYS A 51 23.04 -7.43 -16.77
C LYS A 51 22.16 -6.76 -17.84
N PRO A 52 22.57 -6.77 -19.12
CA PRO A 52 21.89 -6.01 -20.17
C PRO A 52 20.43 -6.42 -20.41
N ASP A 53 20.09 -7.67 -20.10
CA ASP A 53 18.75 -8.26 -20.19
C ASP A 53 17.93 -8.15 -18.89
N LEU A 54 18.39 -7.36 -17.90
CA LEU A 54 17.64 -7.09 -16.69
C LEU A 54 16.34 -6.35 -17.05
N VAL A 55 15.25 -6.89 -16.55
CA VAL A 55 13.92 -6.29 -16.60
C VAL A 55 13.58 -5.72 -15.22
N GLY A 56 12.80 -4.65 -15.19
CA GLY A 56 12.47 -3.99 -13.94
C GLY A 56 11.15 -3.26 -14.00
N MET A 57 10.57 -3.06 -12.82
CA MET A 57 9.38 -2.25 -12.64
C MET A 57 9.58 -1.28 -11.49
N ALA A 58 9.17 -0.03 -11.69
CA ALA A 58 9.09 0.98 -10.64
C ALA A 58 7.64 1.41 -10.45
N ILE A 59 7.21 1.46 -9.19
CA ILE A 59 5.88 1.87 -8.75
C ILE A 59 6.06 3.04 -7.80
N TYR A 60 5.25 4.09 -8.00
CA TYR A 60 5.29 5.33 -7.23
C TYR A 60 3.88 5.74 -6.78
N ASP A 61 3.82 6.51 -5.71
CA ASP A 61 2.65 7.33 -5.39
C ASP A 61 2.35 8.32 -6.51
N ARG A 62 1.14 8.90 -6.47
CA ARG A 62 0.74 9.88 -7.47
C ARG A 62 1.57 11.16 -7.38
N LEU A 63 2.45 11.32 -8.36
CA LEU A 63 3.28 12.50 -8.57
C LEU A 63 2.52 13.58 -9.36
N ALA A 64 2.94 14.83 -9.21
CA ALA A 64 2.44 15.94 -10.02
C ALA A 64 3.07 15.98 -11.43
N GLN A 65 4.21 15.31 -11.61
CA GLN A 65 4.93 15.22 -12.88
C GLN A 65 4.54 13.95 -13.62
N GLU A 66 4.55 14.02 -14.94
CA GLU A 66 4.43 12.82 -15.77
C GLU A 66 5.69 11.96 -15.67
N LEU A 67 5.49 10.65 -15.82
CA LEU A 67 6.60 9.71 -15.89
C LEU A 67 7.20 9.77 -17.29
N LEU A 68 8.51 10.01 -17.37
CA LEU A 68 9.23 9.87 -18.63
C LEU A 68 9.25 8.40 -19.04
N ASP A 69 8.90 8.12 -20.28
CA ASP A 69 8.98 6.78 -20.84
C ASP A 69 10.41 6.22 -20.77
N ASP A 70 10.50 4.93 -20.49
CA ASP A 70 11.75 4.19 -20.48
C ASP A 70 11.55 2.86 -21.22
N PRO A 71 12.36 2.56 -22.25
CA PRO A 71 12.17 1.35 -23.06
C PRO A 71 12.45 0.05 -22.30
N TYR A 72 13.06 0.11 -21.11
CA TYR A 72 13.52 -1.07 -20.38
C TYR A 72 12.99 -1.13 -18.94
N LEU A 73 12.78 0.03 -18.30
CA LEU A 73 12.15 0.11 -16.98
C LEU A 73 10.66 0.38 -17.12
N LYS A 74 9.81 -0.60 -16.79
CA LYS A 74 8.37 -0.34 -16.72
C LYS A 74 8.09 0.56 -15.52
N GLN A 75 7.47 1.71 -15.76
CA GLN A 75 7.11 2.63 -14.68
C GLN A 75 5.59 2.71 -14.54
N ARG A 76 5.10 2.74 -13.31
CA ARG A 76 3.70 2.95 -12.96
C ARG A 76 3.57 3.92 -11.81
N MET A 77 2.46 4.61 -11.79
CA MET A 77 2.08 5.57 -10.78
C MET A 77 0.63 5.30 -10.38
N TRP A 78 0.34 5.32 -9.08
CA TRP A 78 -1.03 5.14 -8.59
C TRP A 78 -1.94 6.29 -9.06
N LYS A 79 -3.21 6.00 -9.37
CA LYS A 79 -4.22 7.05 -9.60
C LYS A 79 -4.72 7.68 -8.31
N LYS A 80 -4.82 6.89 -7.24
CA LYS A 80 -5.00 7.42 -5.89
C LYS A 80 -3.69 7.99 -5.37
N ARG A 81 -3.78 8.84 -4.35
CA ARG A 81 -2.65 9.62 -3.85
C ARG A 81 -1.46 8.73 -3.47
N GLU A 82 -1.73 7.64 -2.78
CA GLU A 82 -0.77 6.65 -2.29
C GLU A 82 -1.43 5.26 -2.20
N ILE A 83 -0.63 4.20 -2.01
CA ILE A 83 -1.17 2.83 -1.99
C ILE A 83 -2.11 2.57 -0.79
N GLU A 84 -1.90 3.29 0.31
CA GLU A 84 -2.75 3.24 1.50
C GLU A 84 -4.19 3.68 1.22
N ASN A 85 -4.44 4.50 0.18
CA ASN A 85 -5.80 4.84 -0.23
C ASN A 85 -6.62 3.61 -0.66
N TYR A 86 -5.98 2.50 -1.06
CA TYR A 86 -6.67 1.25 -1.40
C TYR A 86 -7.02 0.41 -0.17
N LEU A 87 -6.47 0.76 1.00
CA LEU A 87 -6.80 0.15 2.30
C LEU A 87 -7.75 1.02 3.13
N CYS A 88 -7.75 2.32 2.86
CA CYS A 88 -8.52 3.32 3.60
C CYS A 88 -10.00 3.27 3.23
N ASP A 89 -10.70 2.29 3.79
CA ASP A 89 -12.16 2.17 3.74
C ASP A 89 -12.77 2.16 5.14
N ARG A 90 -13.95 2.77 5.27
CA ARG A 90 -14.64 2.88 6.56
C ARG A 90 -14.95 1.50 7.17
N ASN A 91 -15.47 0.57 6.38
CA ASN A 91 -15.84 -0.74 6.89
C ASN A 91 -14.59 -1.54 7.27
N VAL A 92 -13.52 -1.45 6.48
CA VAL A 92 -12.21 -2.03 6.80
C VAL A 92 -11.71 -1.56 8.17
N LEU A 93 -11.76 -0.26 8.44
CA LEU A 93 -11.31 0.31 9.72
C LEU A 93 -12.17 -0.13 10.91
N ILE A 94 -13.49 -0.19 10.73
CA ILE A 94 -14.44 -0.66 11.75
C ILE A 94 -14.23 -2.14 12.04
N GLU A 95 -14.15 -2.99 11.01
CA GLU A 95 -13.93 -4.43 11.18
C GLU A 95 -12.58 -4.73 11.81
N TRP A 96 -11.53 -4.00 11.40
CA TRP A 96 -10.23 -4.05 12.06
C TRP A 96 -10.33 -3.72 13.55
N ALA A 97 -11.04 -2.65 13.92
CA ALA A 97 -11.18 -2.24 15.32
C ALA A 97 -11.90 -3.31 16.15
N GLY A 98 -12.97 -3.91 15.60
CA GLY A 98 -13.68 -5.00 16.25
C GLY A 98 -12.81 -6.24 16.46
N ALA A 99 -12.03 -6.62 15.44
CA ALA A 99 -11.17 -7.80 15.51
C ALA A 99 -9.97 -7.63 16.45
N LYS A 100 -9.48 -6.41 16.67
CA LYS A 100 -8.40 -6.12 17.63
C LYS A 100 -8.86 -6.10 19.08
N ALA A 101 -10.16 -6.05 19.34
CA ALA A 101 -10.71 -6.16 20.68
C ALA A 101 -10.60 -7.62 21.17
N ASN A 102 -9.47 -7.97 21.79
CA ASN A 102 -9.12 -9.34 22.20
C ASN A 102 -9.98 -9.95 23.34
N ASP A 103 -10.98 -9.22 23.86
CA ASP A 103 -11.69 -9.58 25.10
C ASP A 103 -13.20 -9.93 24.91
N GLY A 104 -13.62 -10.21 23.67
CA GLY A 104 -14.95 -10.75 23.35
C GLY A 104 -15.98 -9.75 22.76
N PRO A 105 -17.24 -10.18 22.54
CA PRO A 105 -18.21 -9.44 21.71
C PRO A 105 -18.56 -8.02 22.20
N LEU A 106 -18.59 -7.80 23.51
CA LEU A 106 -18.89 -6.49 24.10
C LEU A 106 -17.79 -5.47 23.81
N PHE A 107 -16.52 -5.88 23.90
CA PHE A 107 -15.37 -5.03 23.57
C PHE A 107 -15.28 -4.78 22.07
N SER A 108 -15.57 -5.76 21.22
CA SER A 108 -15.66 -5.55 19.77
C SER A 108 -16.68 -4.46 19.44
N THR A 109 -17.84 -4.46 20.09
CA THR A 109 -18.88 -3.44 19.83
C THR A 109 -18.43 -2.04 20.27
N SER A 110 -17.81 -1.92 21.45
CA SER A 110 -17.32 -0.62 21.93
C SER A 110 -16.16 -0.07 21.09
N TRP A 111 -15.25 -0.92 20.62
CA TRP A 111 -14.16 -0.52 19.73
C TRP A 111 -14.67 -0.10 18.35
N LYS A 112 -15.64 -0.82 17.78
CA LYS A 112 -16.32 -0.41 16.54
C LYS A 112 -17.01 0.95 16.68
N SER A 113 -17.66 1.21 17.82
CA SER A 113 -18.26 2.52 18.10
C SER A 113 -17.20 3.62 18.20
N ALA A 114 -16.15 3.39 19.00
CA ALA A 114 -15.07 4.37 19.16
C ALA A 114 -14.37 4.68 17.84
N MET A 115 -14.14 3.68 16.99
CA MET A 115 -13.58 3.88 15.66
C MET A 115 -14.50 4.76 14.80
N ASN A 116 -15.81 4.48 14.78
CA ASN A 116 -16.78 5.31 14.05
C ASN A 116 -16.79 6.76 14.53
N ASP A 117 -16.73 6.99 15.84
CA ASP A 117 -16.73 8.33 16.42
C ASP A 117 -15.51 9.14 15.97
N VAL A 118 -14.31 8.54 16.04
CA VAL A 118 -13.07 9.20 15.61
C VAL A 118 -13.06 9.44 14.10
N ILE A 119 -13.55 8.50 13.30
CA ILE A 119 -13.71 8.69 11.85
C ILE A 119 -14.57 9.93 11.59
N ALA A 120 -15.75 10.02 12.20
CA ALA A 120 -16.67 11.14 11.99
C ALA A 120 -16.06 12.49 12.44
N GLU A 121 -15.33 12.49 13.56
CA GLU A 121 -14.62 13.67 14.06
C GLU A 121 -13.56 14.15 13.05
N LEU A 122 -12.74 13.23 12.54
CA LEU A 122 -11.66 13.57 11.60
C LEU A 122 -12.18 13.97 10.22
N GLU A 123 -13.22 13.32 9.71
CA GLU A 123 -13.89 13.75 8.48
C GLU A 123 -14.39 15.19 8.59
N SER A 124 -15.07 15.51 9.70
CA SER A 124 -15.57 16.87 9.96
C SER A 124 -14.42 17.88 10.07
N ALA A 125 -13.31 17.50 10.72
CA ALA A 125 -12.13 18.36 10.85
C ALA A 125 -11.46 18.62 9.48
N LEU A 126 -11.27 17.59 8.66
CA LEU A 126 -10.70 17.71 7.32
C LEU A 126 -11.55 18.61 6.43
N ASN A 127 -12.88 18.43 6.46
CA ASN A 127 -13.81 19.29 5.73
C ASN A 127 -13.72 20.76 6.20
N THR A 128 -13.66 21.01 7.50
CA THR A 128 -13.51 22.37 8.06
C THR A 128 -12.20 23.03 7.64
N LEU A 129 -11.12 22.25 7.52
CA LEU A 129 -9.82 22.71 7.07
C LEU A 129 -9.69 22.81 5.54
N GLY A 130 -10.74 22.48 4.78
CA GLY A 130 -10.72 22.47 3.32
C GLY A 130 -9.78 21.40 2.72
N LYS A 131 -9.46 20.35 3.49
CA LYS A 131 -8.65 19.22 3.02
C LYS A 131 -9.54 18.18 2.33
N PRO A 132 -8.98 17.38 1.40
CA PRO A 132 -9.73 16.28 0.79
C PRO A 132 -10.29 15.30 1.82
N SER A 133 -11.48 14.77 1.54
CA SER A 133 -12.08 13.69 2.32
C SER A 133 -11.16 12.46 2.38
N PRO A 134 -11.09 11.71 3.50
CA PRO A 134 -10.33 10.46 3.60
C PRO A 134 -10.64 9.43 2.52
N TRP A 135 -11.85 9.48 1.96
CA TRP A 135 -12.32 8.55 0.93
C TRP A 135 -12.08 9.06 -0.50
N SER A 136 -11.49 10.25 -0.63
CA SER A 136 -11.10 10.80 -1.92
C SER A 136 -9.77 10.20 -2.36
N ASP A 137 -9.62 10.04 -3.67
CA ASP A 137 -8.37 9.67 -4.33
C ASP A 137 -7.27 10.73 -4.14
N ASP A 138 -7.62 11.94 -3.69
CA ASP A 138 -6.70 13.07 -3.48
C ASP A 138 -6.15 13.20 -2.06
N CYS A 139 -6.72 12.48 -1.10
CA CYS A 139 -6.28 12.55 0.29
C CYS A 139 -4.93 11.83 0.47
N LYS A 140 -3.97 12.48 1.12
CA LYS A 140 -2.75 11.81 1.58
C LYS A 140 -3.06 11.05 2.87
N VAL A 141 -3.75 9.92 2.74
CA VAL A 141 -4.48 9.26 3.83
C VAL A 141 -3.61 8.89 5.01
N THR A 142 -2.36 8.50 4.80
CA THR A 142 -1.38 8.15 5.83
C THR A 142 -1.19 9.31 6.79
N ASP A 143 -0.84 10.48 6.27
CA ASP A 143 -0.47 11.65 7.09
C ASP A 143 -1.70 12.45 7.53
N ASP A 144 -2.68 12.63 6.64
CA ASP A 144 -3.84 13.49 6.88
C ASP A 144 -4.96 12.76 7.65
N PHE A 145 -5.00 11.43 7.64
CA PHE A 145 -6.11 10.67 8.22
C PHE A 145 -5.70 9.49 9.12
N LEU A 146 -5.03 8.45 8.62
CA LEU A 146 -4.73 7.20 9.33
C LEU A 146 -3.84 7.43 10.57
N ASP A 147 -2.80 8.26 10.46
CA ASP A 147 -1.94 8.62 11.60
C ASP A 147 -2.76 9.31 12.73
N PRO A 148 -3.51 10.40 12.45
CA PRO A 148 -4.42 11.00 13.41
C PRO A 148 -5.48 10.02 13.93
N LEU A 149 -6.03 9.17 13.07
CA LEU A 149 -7.11 8.22 13.37
C LEU A 149 -6.66 7.24 14.44
N PHE A 150 -5.58 6.49 14.21
CA PHE A 150 -5.11 5.51 15.20
C PHE A 150 -4.65 6.19 16.48
N THR A 151 -4.01 7.35 16.38
CA THR A 151 -3.60 8.12 17.57
C THR A 151 -4.79 8.51 18.43
N LYS A 152 -5.85 9.06 17.83
CA LYS A 152 -7.07 9.44 18.55
C LYS A 152 -7.86 8.24 19.04
N PHE A 153 -7.98 7.20 18.22
CA PHE A 153 -8.68 5.96 18.56
C PHE A 153 -8.11 5.31 19.82
N PHE A 154 -6.79 5.06 19.87
CA PHE A 154 -6.17 4.47 21.05
C PHE A 154 -6.21 5.41 22.26
N LYS A 155 -6.11 6.72 22.05
CA LYS A 155 -6.27 7.72 23.12
C LYS A 155 -7.69 7.67 23.72
N GLN A 156 -8.73 7.56 22.89
CA GLN A 156 -10.13 7.46 23.34
C GLN A 156 -10.38 6.18 24.14
N LEU A 157 -9.71 5.09 23.78
CA LEU A 157 -9.74 3.82 24.52
C LEU A 157 -8.84 3.82 25.78
N ASN A 158 -8.08 4.87 26.03
CA ASN A 158 -7.05 4.94 27.08
C ASN A 158 -6.02 3.80 26.98
N LEU A 159 -5.60 3.48 25.75
CA LEU A 159 -4.62 2.44 25.42
C LEU A 159 -3.39 3.05 24.74
N GLN A 160 -2.28 2.32 24.76
CA GLN A 160 -1.11 2.69 23.97
C GLN A 160 -1.38 2.43 22.48
N ASN A 161 -0.93 3.31 21.60
CA ASN A 161 -1.05 3.09 20.16
C ASN A 161 -0.13 1.94 19.74
N LEU A 162 -0.74 0.85 19.26
CA LEU A 162 -0.04 -0.37 18.85
C LEU A 162 0.24 -0.40 17.34
N ILE A 163 -0.38 0.48 16.54
CA ILE A 163 -0.17 0.54 15.10
C ILE A 163 0.82 1.66 14.74
N ARG A 164 1.80 1.29 13.91
CA ARG A 164 2.71 2.23 13.23
C ARG A 164 2.42 2.20 11.73
N LYS A 165 2.92 3.18 10.98
CA LYS A 165 2.81 3.23 9.50
C LYS A 165 3.21 1.91 8.82
N SER A 166 4.27 1.28 9.33
CA SER A 166 4.74 -0.03 8.84
C SER A 166 3.72 -1.16 8.96
N ASN A 167 2.67 -0.99 9.77
CA ASN A 167 1.65 -1.99 10.07
C ASN A 167 0.34 -1.80 9.28
N TYR A 168 0.22 -0.77 8.44
CA TYR A 168 -1.03 -0.53 7.71
C TYR A 168 -1.42 -1.67 6.75
N HIS A 169 -0.45 -2.46 6.29
CA HIS A 169 -0.73 -3.70 5.55
C HIS A 169 -1.62 -4.70 6.30
N GLU A 170 -1.72 -4.62 7.64
CA GLU A 170 -2.66 -5.44 8.43
C GLU A 170 -4.13 -5.13 8.07
N LEU A 171 -4.43 -3.90 7.65
CA LEU A 171 -5.77 -3.50 7.21
C LEU A 171 -6.24 -4.27 5.98
N ALA A 172 -5.30 -4.70 5.12
CA ALA A 172 -5.62 -5.43 3.90
C ALA A 172 -6.44 -6.69 4.21
N SER A 173 -6.16 -7.37 5.33
CA SER A 173 -6.88 -8.59 5.73
C SER A 173 -8.39 -8.40 5.98
N PHE A 174 -8.85 -7.16 6.09
CA PHE A 174 -10.27 -6.80 6.26
C PHE A 174 -10.90 -6.28 4.96
N VAL A 175 -10.12 -6.15 3.88
CA VAL A 175 -10.64 -5.82 2.54
C VAL A 175 -11.18 -7.09 1.90
N ARG A 176 -12.42 -7.06 1.42
CA ARG A 176 -13.01 -8.18 0.69
C ARG A 176 -12.42 -8.26 -0.71
N ALA A 177 -12.20 -9.48 -1.22
CA ALA A 177 -11.58 -9.67 -2.53
C ALA A 177 -12.35 -8.97 -3.65
N GLU A 178 -13.68 -8.95 -3.58
CA GLU A 178 -14.55 -8.26 -4.54
C GLU A 178 -14.50 -6.73 -4.48
N ASP A 179 -14.03 -6.15 -3.37
CA ASP A 179 -13.91 -4.71 -3.17
C ASP A 179 -12.49 -4.19 -3.50
N ILE A 180 -11.54 -5.07 -3.81
CA ILE A 180 -10.19 -4.66 -4.18
C ILE A 180 -10.25 -3.91 -5.51
N ASP A 181 -9.71 -2.69 -5.51
CA ASP A 181 -9.66 -1.84 -6.68
C ASP A 181 -8.92 -2.53 -7.84
N ARG A 182 -9.49 -2.44 -9.04
CA ARG A 182 -8.94 -3.07 -10.25
C ARG A 182 -7.51 -2.62 -10.53
N GLU A 183 -7.12 -1.41 -10.13
CA GLU A 183 -5.75 -0.92 -10.30
C GLU A 183 -4.71 -1.74 -9.52
N ILE A 184 -5.09 -2.29 -8.35
CA ILE A 184 -4.24 -3.23 -7.61
C ILE A 184 -4.01 -4.47 -8.46
N THR A 185 -5.07 -5.10 -8.97
CA THR A 185 -4.97 -6.29 -9.83
C THR A 185 -4.14 -6.01 -11.08
N GLU A 186 -4.42 -4.92 -11.80
CA GLU A 186 -3.67 -4.51 -13.00
C GLU A 186 -2.17 -4.29 -12.71
N THR A 187 -1.83 -3.87 -11.49
CA THR A 187 -0.44 -3.67 -11.06
C THR A 187 0.21 -5.00 -10.70
N LEU A 188 -0.50 -5.89 -10.01
CA LEU A 188 -0.02 -7.25 -9.72
C LEU A 188 0.21 -8.06 -11.01
N ASP A 189 -0.70 -7.96 -11.98
CA ASP A 189 -0.54 -8.54 -13.33
C ASP A 189 0.71 -8.01 -14.03
N ALA A 190 0.94 -6.69 -13.99
CA ALA A 190 2.12 -6.09 -14.59
C ALA A 190 3.44 -6.59 -13.96
N ILE A 191 3.43 -6.89 -12.65
CA ILE A 191 4.60 -7.49 -11.98
C ILE A 191 4.83 -8.91 -12.50
N VAL A 192 3.76 -9.71 -12.69
CA VAL A 192 3.85 -11.05 -13.27
C VAL A 192 4.38 -11.01 -14.70
N ASP A 193 3.88 -10.10 -15.54
CA ASP A 193 4.34 -9.94 -16.92
C ASP A 193 5.84 -9.63 -16.97
N ILE A 194 6.31 -8.72 -16.13
CA ILE A 194 7.73 -8.37 -16.04
C ILE A 194 8.54 -9.57 -15.54
N ALA A 195 8.08 -10.27 -14.50
CA ALA A 195 8.76 -11.45 -13.97
C ALA A 195 8.87 -12.57 -15.02
N ASN A 196 7.82 -12.82 -15.80
CA ASN A 196 7.80 -13.83 -16.87
C ASN A 196 8.70 -13.46 -18.05
N SER A 197 8.95 -12.17 -18.28
CA SER A 197 9.89 -11.70 -19.32
C SER A 197 11.37 -11.82 -18.90
N ALA A 198 11.63 -12.07 -17.61
CA ALA A 198 12.99 -12.15 -17.08
C ALA A 198 13.73 -13.39 -17.63
N ARG A 199 15.03 -13.22 -17.85
CA ARG A 199 15.94 -14.31 -18.24
C ARG A 199 16.92 -14.57 -17.10
N PRO A 200 16.65 -15.59 -16.25
CA PRO A 200 17.58 -16.00 -15.22
C PRO A 200 18.88 -16.45 -15.88
N SER A 201 20.02 -15.96 -15.38
CA SER A 201 21.30 -16.55 -15.72
C SER A 201 21.22 -18.03 -15.36
N SER A 202 21.51 -18.94 -16.29
CA SER A 202 21.62 -20.37 -15.99
C SER A 202 22.77 -20.58 -15.02
N GLY A 203 22.50 -20.43 -13.72
CA GLY A 203 23.45 -20.75 -12.67
C GLY A 203 23.64 -22.25 -12.72
N ARG A 204 24.85 -22.70 -13.09
CA ARG A 204 25.34 -24.03 -12.73
C ARG A 204 25.10 -24.19 -11.23
N ARG A 205 24.19 -25.11 -10.87
CA ARG A 205 24.22 -25.73 -9.55
C ARG A 205 25.34 -26.75 -9.64
N ASP A 206 26.56 -26.31 -9.39
CA ASP A 206 27.66 -27.19 -9.04
C ASP A 206 27.58 -27.49 -7.52
#